data_AF-A0A345CVS6-F1
#
_entry.id   AF-A0A345CVS6-F1
#
_cell.length_a   1.000
_cell.length_b   1.000
_cell.length_c   1.000
_cell.angle_alpha   90.00
_cell.angle_beta   90.00
_cell.angle_gamma   90.00
#
_symmetry.space_group_name_H-M   'P 1'
#
loop_
_entity.id
_entity.type
_entity.pdbx_description
1 polymer ?
#
loop_
_entity_poly.entity_id
_entity_poly.type
_entity_poly.pdbx_seq_one_letter_code
_entity_poly.pdbx_strand_id
1 'polypeptide(L)'
;MDEKKLKALAAELAKGLKTEADLNQFSRMLTKLTVETARNAELTDHLGHEKNAPKTCTNTRNGYSSKTLLCDDGEIGLNTPRDRENTFEPQLIKKNQTRIAQMDSQILSLYAKGMTMREIVDTFKEMYDADVSPALISKVTDAVKEQVAEWQNRQLDALYPIVYLDCIVVKVRQNGSVINKAVFLAPGINTEGRKELPGMWLAENEGAKFWLNVLTELKNRGLQDILIACVDGLKGFPDAINSVYLQTHIQLCIIHMVRNRLKYVAWKDYKAVTGGLKTVYQAPTEAAARMALDAFAEEWDDKYPQISKSWRAHGENLNTFFGYPSDIRKAIYTTNAIESLNSVIRDAIKKRKVFPTDDAVKKEVWLAIQAASQKWRMPLRDWRMAMSRFIIGLGDRPDGHY
;
A
#
# COMPACT_ATOMS: atom_id res chain seq x y z
N MET A 1 -4.50 11.89 32.46
CA MET A 1 -3.79 13.13 32.84
C MET A 1 -4.79 14.27 32.76
N ASP A 2 -4.92 15.11 33.79
CA ASP A 2 -5.91 16.20 33.84
C ASP A 2 -5.44 17.41 33.01
N GLU A 3 -6.20 17.75 31.96
CA GLU A 3 -5.83 18.75 30.93
C GLU A 3 -5.59 20.15 31.53
N LYS A 4 -6.28 20.48 32.63
CA LYS A 4 -6.09 21.75 33.36
C LYS A 4 -4.72 21.84 34.04
N LYS A 5 -4.24 20.74 34.64
CA LYS A 5 -2.93 20.71 35.29
C LYS A 5 -1.80 20.81 34.27
N LEU A 6 -1.95 20.14 33.12
CA LEU A 6 -1.01 20.26 31.99
C LEU A 6 -0.91 21.70 31.47
N LYS A 7 -2.05 22.36 31.25
CA LYS A 7 -2.07 23.75 30.76
C LYS A 7 -1.45 24.73 31.76
N ALA A 8 -1.68 24.55 33.06
CA ALA A 8 -1.08 25.39 34.09
C ALA A 8 0.45 25.22 34.17
N LEU A 9 0.92 23.97 34.15
CA LEU A 9 2.36 23.66 34.16
C LEU A 9 3.05 24.16 32.89
N ALA A 10 2.43 23.97 31.72
CA ALA A 10 2.94 24.47 30.45
C ALA A 10 3.00 26.00 30.40
N ALA A 11 1.99 26.70 30.95
CA ALA A 11 1.96 28.16 30.99
C ALA A 11 3.03 28.74 31.93
N GLU A 12 3.38 28.04 33.01
CA GLU A 12 4.44 28.47 33.91
C GLU A 12 5.83 28.26 33.28
N LEU A 13 6.04 27.12 32.63
CA LEU A 13 7.29 26.77 31.97
C LEU A 13 7.55 27.61 30.69
N ALA A 14 6.49 28.00 29.97
CA ALA A 14 6.58 28.85 28.79
C ALA A 14 7.07 30.28 29.08
N LYS A 15 6.97 30.76 30.33
CA LYS A 15 7.44 32.12 30.71
C LYS A 15 8.95 32.31 30.53
N GLY A 16 9.72 31.23 30.52
CA GLY A 16 11.18 31.24 30.37
C GLY A 16 11.69 30.99 28.94
N LEU A 17 10.82 30.59 28.01
CA LEU A 17 11.20 30.21 26.65
C LEU A 17 11.16 31.45 25.75
N LYS A 18 12.33 31.92 25.29
CA LYS A 18 12.44 33.13 24.46
C LYS A 18 12.91 32.83 23.04
N THR A 19 13.56 31.69 22.84
CA THR A 19 14.14 31.27 21.58
C THR A 19 13.79 29.82 21.25
N GLU A 20 13.96 29.45 19.98
CA GLU A 20 13.83 28.06 19.52
C GLU A 20 14.83 27.12 20.22
N ALA A 21 16.03 27.62 20.55
CA ALA A 21 17.02 26.88 21.32
C ALA A 21 16.55 26.54 22.74
N ASP A 22 15.86 27.48 23.41
CA ASP A 22 15.29 27.25 24.74
C ASP A 22 14.20 26.17 24.70
N LEU A 23 13.37 26.17 23.64
CA LEU A 23 12.31 25.19 23.44
C LEU A 23 12.88 23.79 23.21
N ASN A 24 13.93 23.67 22.40
CA ASN A 24 14.61 22.40 22.16
C ASN A 24 15.31 21.88 23.41
N GLN A 25 15.98 22.75 24.18
CA GLN A 25 16.58 22.38 25.46
C GLN A 25 15.53 21.89 26.47
N PHE A 26 14.39 22.57 26.52
CA PHE A 26 13.27 22.19 27.38
C PHE A 26 12.68 20.83 27.00
N SER A 27 12.43 20.59 25.71
CA SER A 27 11.94 19.29 25.22
C SER A 27 12.90 18.14 25.56
N ARG A 28 14.21 18.35 25.39
CA ARG A 28 15.25 17.39 25.81
C ARG A 28 15.19 17.10 27.30
N MET A 29 15.08 18.13 28.14
CA MET A 29 15.04 17.97 29.60
C MET A 29 13.76 17.25 30.06
N LEU A 30 12.62 17.56 29.46
CA LEU A 30 11.34 16.94 29.77
C LEU A 30 11.30 15.47 29.35
N THR A 31 11.86 15.16 28.17
CA THR A 31 12.05 13.79 27.69
C THR A 31 12.96 13.01 28.63
N LYS A 32 14.12 13.58 29.02
CA LYS A 32 15.03 12.98 30.00
C LYS A 32 14.34 12.64 31.31
N LEU A 33 13.67 13.62 31.93
CA LEU A 33 12.96 13.46 33.20
C LEU A 33 11.89 12.37 33.11
N THR A 34 11.09 12.38 32.04
CA THR A 34 10.02 11.40 31.82
C THR A 34 10.59 9.98 31.71
N VAL A 35 11.64 9.80 30.91
CA VAL A 35 12.31 8.51 30.70
C VAL A 35 12.96 8.02 31.99
N GLU A 36 13.72 8.86 32.69
CA GLU A 36 14.38 8.47 33.95
C GLU A 36 13.37 8.13 35.05
N THR A 37 12.25 8.85 35.12
CA THR A 37 11.17 8.59 36.09
C THR A 37 10.47 7.28 35.79
N ALA A 38 10.10 7.05 34.52
CA ALA A 38 9.47 5.79 34.10
C ALA A 38 10.35 4.58 34.39
N ARG A 39 11.66 4.67 34.14
CA ARG A 39 12.60 3.57 34.45
C ARG A 39 12.79 3.33 35.94
N ASN A 40 12.73 4.38 36.74
CA ASN A 40 12.75 4.23 38.19
C ASN A 40 11.48 3.53 38.71
N ALA A 41 10.33 3.80 38.08
CA ALA A 41 9.08 3.10 38.38
C ALA A 41 9.13 1.63 37.94
N GLU A 42 9.61 1.34 36.72
CA GLU A 42 9.84 -0.03 36.24
C GLU A 42 10.77 -0.81 37.18
N LEU A 43 11.83 -0.18 37.70
CA LEU A 43 12.73 -0.83 38.64
C LEU A 43 12.11 -1.02 40.03
N THR A 44 11.26 -0.09 40.50
CA THR A 44 10.49 -0.30 41.74
C THR A 44 9.57 -1.52 41.60
N ASP A 45 8.87 -1.62 40.47
CA ASP A 45 7.96 -2.73 40.19
C ASP A 45 8.72 -4.07 40.13
N HIS A 46 9.83 -4.11 39.40
CA HIS A 46 10.71 -5.30 39.32
C HIS A 46 11.25 -5.75 40.68
N LEU A 47 11.62 -4.82 41.56
CA LEU A 47 12.16 -5.14 42.89
C LEU A 47 11.07 -5.35 43.95
N GLY A 48 9.82 -4.95 43.68
CA GLY A 48 8.71 -5.00 44.63
C GLY A 48 8.88 -4.09 45.85
N HIS A 49 9.77 -3.08 45.78
CA HIS A 49 9.95 -2.12 46.85
C HIS A 49 10.50 -0.77 46.35
N GLU A 50 10.13 0.30 47.06
CA GLU A 50 10.59 1.65 46.77
C GLU A 50 12.05 1.89 47.18
N LYS A 51 12.63 2.99 46.67
CA LYS A 51 13.98 3.41 47.07
C LYS A 51 14.00 3.69 48.58
N ASN A 52 14.94 3.06 49.29
CA ASN A 52 15.11 3.13 50.76
C ASN A 52 13.95 2.52 51.58
N ALA A 53 13.05 1.76 50.97
CA ALA A 53 12.03 1.00 51.69
C ALA A 53 12.60 -0.32 52.28
N PRO A 54 11.92 -0.92 53.27
CA PRO A 54 12.30 -2.22 53.82
C PRO A 54 12.32 -3.30 52.73
N LYS A 55 13.33 -4.17 52.76
CA LYS A 55 13.55 -5.19 51.73
C LYS A 55 12.46 -6.25 51.76
N THR A 56 11.84 -6.50 50.60
CA THR A 56 10.93 -7.64 50.36
C THR A 56 11.59 -8.75 49.54
N CYS A 57 12.70 -8.49 48.84
CA CYS A 57 13.45 -9.46 48.04
C CYS A 57 14.99 -9.40 48.28
N THR A 58 15.73 -10.37 47.74
CA THR A 58 17.21 -10.45 47.82
C THR A 58 17.91 -9.44 46.92
N ASN A 59 17.32 -9.13 45.77
CA ASN A 59 17.86 -8.18 44.82
C ASN A 59 17.66 -6.73 45.29
N THR A 60 18.56 -5.83 44.91
CA THR A 60 18.54 -4.44 45.38
C THR A 60 18.97 -3.48 44.29
N ARG A 61 18.60 -2.20 44.42
CA ARG A 61 19.08 -1.14 43.52
C ARG A 61 20.61 -0.98 43.68
N ASN A 62 21.33 -0.86 42.57
CA ASN A 62 22.79 -0.73 42.52
C ASN A 62 23.24 0.47 41.67
N GLY A 63 22.71 1.65 42.02
CA GLY A 63 23.08 2.91 41.37
C GLY A 63 22.55 3.07 39.95
N TYR A 64 23.29 3.84 39.14
CA TYR A 64 22.91 4.24 37.79
C TYR A 64 24.07 4.01 36.80
N SER A 65 23.75 3.75 35.53
CA SER A 65 24.69 3.80 34.41
C SER A 65 24.34 4.91 33.44
N SER A 66 25.34 5.60 32.90
CA SER A 66 25.17 6.58 31.85
C SER A 66 24.79 5.90 30.53
N LYS A 67 23.83 6.47 29.82
CA LYS A 67 23.43 6.04 28.47
C LYS A 67 23.06 7.25 27.65
N THR A 68 23.67 7.41 26.47
CA THR A 68 23.28 8.45 25.51
C THR A 68 22.15 7.93 24.62
N LEU A 69 21.06 8.70 24.55
CA LEU A 69 19.91 8.45 23.70
C LEU A 69 19.87 9.50 22.58
N LEU A 70 19.82 9.07 21.33
CA LEU A 70 19.53 9.97 20.22
C LEU A 70 18.01 10.12 20.06
N CYS A 71 17.56 11.36 20.06
CA CYS A 71 16.17 11.77 19.86
C CYS A 71 16.08 12.78 18.72
N ASP A 72 14.86 13.08 18.28
CA ASP A 72 14.58 14.08 17.23
C ASP A 72 15.17 15.45 17.58
N ASP A 73 15.14 15.83 18.86
CA ASP A 73 15.71 17.10 19.31
C ASP A 73 17.23 17.04 19.52
N GLY A 74 17.92 15.90 19.36
CA GLY A 74 19.36 15.73 19.56
C GLY A 74 19.76 14.67 20.61
N GLU A 75 21.03 14.68 21.04
CA GLU A 75 21.53 13.72 22.04
C GLU A 75 21.08 14.06 23.47
N ILE A 76 20.59 13.05 24.19
CA ILE A 76 20.17 13.13 25.58
C ILE A 76 20.97 12.13 26.42
N GLY A 77 21.77 12.63 27.37
CA GLY A 77 22.43 11.80 28.38
C GLY A 77 21.45 11.38 29.48
N LEU A 78 21.19 10.08 29.58
CA LEU A 78 20.31 9.45 30.58
C LEU A 78 21.09 8.76 31.69
N ASN A 79 20.57 8.86 32.91
CA ASN A 79 20.98 8.06 34.06
C ASN A 79 20.04 6.87 34.22
N THR A 80 20.55 5.69 33.91
CA THR A 80 19.77 4.47 33.82
C THR A 80 19.86 3.69 35.12
N PRO A 81 18.76 3.43 35.86
CA PRO A 81 18.83 2.73 37.12
C PRO A 81 19.14 1.23 36.90
N ARG A 82 19.87 0.61 37.84
CA ARG A 82 20.30 -0.79 37.76
C ARG A 82 19.98 -1.56 39.03
N ASP A 83 19.76 -2.87 38.89
CA ASP A 83 19.69 -3.81 40.00
C ASP A 83 21.06 -4.49 40.24
N ARG A 84 21.23 -5.09 41.41
CA ARG A 84 22.49 -5.71 41.83
C ARG A 84 22.75 -7.04 41.14
N GLU A 85 21.69 -7.80 40.86
CA GLU A 85 21.77 -9.11 40.22
C GLU A 85 21.72 -9.03 38.67
N ASN A 86 21.59 -7.83 38.10
CA ASN A 86 21.53 -7.56 36.66
C ASN A 86 20.38 -8.27 35.91
N THR A 87 19.32 -8.61 36.63
CA THR A 87 18.12 -9.31 36.16
C THR A 87 17.06 -8.38 35.57
N PHE A 88 17.14 -7.07 35.85
CA PHE A 88 16.16 -6.10 35.40
C PHE A 88 16.27 -5.89 33.88
N GLU A 89 15.19 -6.14 33.12
CA GLU A 89 15.09 -5.84 31.68
C GLU A 89 14.10 -4.68 31.44
N PRO A 90 14.59 -3.45 31.17
CA PRO A 90 13.76 -2.27 30.98
C PRO A 90 12.87 -2.39 29.74
N GLN A 91 11.61 -1.98 29.84
CA GLN A 91 10.62 -2.12 28.76
C GLN A 91 10.56 -0.87 27.87
N LEU A 92 10.53 0.33 28.47
CA LEU A 92 10.42 1.58 27.71
C LEU A 92 11.61 1.81 26.77
N ILE A 93 12.84 1.56 27.24
CA ILE A 93 14.07 1.66 26.44
C ILE A 93 14.97 0.48 26.79
N LYS A 94 15.07 -0.50 25.89
CA LYS A 94 15.80 -1.76 26.12
C LYS A 94 17.28 -1.55 26.45
N LYS A 95 17.93 -2.53 27.07
CA LYS A 95 19.39 -2.55 27.22
C LYS A 95 20.03 -2.38 25.83
N ASN A 96 21.06 -1.54 25.73
CA ASN A 96 21.76 -1.18 24.47
C ASN A 96 20.96 -0.40 23.41
N GLN A 97 19.65 -0.14 23.58
CA GLN A 97 18.89 0.68 22.63
C GLN A 97 19.27 2.17 22.73
N THR A 98 20.04 2.71 21.80
CA THR A 98 20.51 4.11 21.83
C THR A 98 19.56 5.10 21.17
N ARG A 99 18.37 4.67 20.72
CA ARG A 99 17.45 5.51 19.92
C ARG A 99 15.98 5.35 20.28
N ILE A 100 15.23 6.44 20.14
CA ILE A 100 13.76 6.42 20.18
C ILE A 100 13.23 6.00 18.80
N ALA A 101 12.30 5.04 18.76
CA ALA A 101 11.79 4.38 17.55
C ALA A 101 11.04 5.30 16.56
N GLN A 102 10.84 6.59 16.86
CA GLN A 102 10.18 7.54 15.97
C GLN A 102 10.96 7.77 14.67
N MET A 103 12.31 7.81 14.72
CA MET A 103 13.13 8.00 13.51
C MET A 103 12.93 6.89 12.48
N ASP A 104 12.79 5.63 12.91
CA ASP A 104 12.62 4.49 11.98
C ASP A 104 11.32 4.63 11.19
N SER A 105 10.23 5.02 11.87
CA SER A 105 8.94 5.27 11.22
C SER A 105 9.00 6.44 10.22
N GLN A 106 9.76 7.49 10.53
CA GLN A 106 9.98 8.63 9.64
C GLN A 106 10.83 8.22 8.42
N ILE A 107 11.91 7.46 8.61
CA ILE A 107 12.74 6.91 7.52
C ILE A 107 11.87 6.08 6.58
N LEU A 108 11.04 5.17 7.13
CA LEU A 108 10.12 4.36 6.33
C LEU A 108 9.09 5.22 5.58
N SER A 109 8.55 6.26 6.20
CA SER A 109 7.61 7.19 5.56
C SER A 109 8.25 7.96 4.40
N LEU A 110 9.46 8.49 4.59
CA LEU A 110 10.19 9.21 3.54
C LEU A 110 10.57 8.27 2.39
N TYR A 111 11.01 7.05 2.71
CA TYR A 111 11.29 6.02 1.73
C TYR A 111 10.03 5.61 0.95
N ALA A 112 8.88 5.46 1.61
CA ALA A 112 7.59 5.16 0.99
C ALA A 112 7.11 6.27 0.03
N LYS A 113 7.49 7.52 0.31
CA LYS A 113 7.25 8.68 -0.57
C LYS A 113 8.23 8.76 -1.75
N GLY A 114 9.07 7.74 -1.94
CA GLY A 114 10.00 7.65 -3.07
C GLY A 114 11.31 8.40 -2.91
N MET A 115 11.60 8.95 -1.71
CA MET A 115 12.89 9.60 -1.48
C MET A 115 14.03 8.59 -1.59
N THR A 116 15.13 9.00 -2.20
CA THR A 116 16.36 8.19 -2.27
C THR A 116 17.06 8.16 -0.92
N MET A 117 17.93 7.17 -0.70
CA MET A 117 18.68 7.08 0.56
C MET A 117 19.48 8.35 0.85
N ARG A 118 20.06 9.00 -0.17
CA ARG A 118 20.81 10.26 0.00
C ARG A 118 19.91 11.41 0.41
N GLU A 119 18.77 11.59 -0.29
CA GLU A 119 17.79 12.62 0.07
C GLU A 119 17.27 12.45 1.51
N ILE A 120 17.11 11.20 1.97
CA ILE A 120 16.72 10.93 3.36
C ILE A 120 17.83 11.36 4.32
N VAL A 121 19.09 11.01 4.05
CA VAL A 121 20.23 11.49 4.87
C VAL A 121 20.25 13.01 4.94
N ASP A 122 20.14 13.68 3.78
CA ASP A 122 20.17 15.14 3.69
C ASP A 122 18.99 15.76 4.46
N THR A 123 17.78 15.17 4.34
CA THR A 123 16.58 15.63 5.07
C THR A 123 16.77 15.53 6.58
N PHE A 124 17.36 14.43 7.07
CA PHE A 124 17.61 14.28 8.51
C PHE A 124 18.71 15.22 9.01
N LYS A 125 19.71 15.51 8.17
CA LYS A 125 20.74 16.49 8.49
C LYS A 125 20.17 17.91 8.55
N GLU A 126 19.32 18.29 7.60
CA GLU A 126 18.71 19.62 7.57
C GLU A 126 17.68 19.84 8.68
N MET A 127 16.81 18.86 8.95
CA MET A 127 15.72 19.01 9.92
C MET A 127 16.15 18.81 11.37
N TYR A 128 17.11 17.90 11.62
CA TYR A 128 17.44 17.44 12.98
C TYR A 128 18.93 17.56 13.32
N ASP A 129 19.76 18.11 12.42
CA ASP A 129 21.24 18.09 12.49
C ASP A 129 21.80 16.68 12.79
N ALA A 130 21.06 15.64 12.37
CA ALA A 130 21.35 14.26 12.71
C ALA A 130 22.13 13.58 11.59
N ASP A 131 23.31 13.06 11.91
CA ASP A 131 24.12 12.28 10.96
C ASP A 131 23.60 10.84 10.85
N VAL A 132 22.67 10.65 9.93
CA VAL A 132 22.10 9.33 9.59
C VAL A 132 22.94 8.69 8.48
N SER A 133 23.50 7.50 8.73
CA SER A 133 24.28 6.81 7.70
C SER A 133 23.37 6.10 6.66
N PRO A 134 23.79 5.98 5.39
CA PRO A 134 23.05 5.18 4.41
C PRO A 134 22.89 3.70 4.82
N ALA A 135 23.87 3.15 5.55
CA ALA A 135 23.82 1.79 6.08
C ALA A 135 22.67 1.62 7.09
N LEU A 136 22.43 2.63 7.91
CA LEU A 136 21.31 2.66 8.83
C LEU A 136 19.97 2.67 8.09
N ILE A 137 19.82 3.53 7.07
CA ILE A 137 18.60 3.58 6.26
C ILE A 137 18.35 2.22 5.61
N SER A 138 19.39 1.57 5.07
CA SER A 138 19.26 0.21 4.54
C SER A 138 18.74 -0.75 5.60
N LYS A 139 19.36 -0.78 6.79
CA LYS A 139 18.96 -1.66 7.89
C LYS A 139 17.49 -1.47 8.31
N VAL A 140 17.05 -0.21 8.44
CA VAL A 140 15.65 0.11 8.77
C VAL A 140 14.71 -0.37 7.67
N THR A 141 15.04 -0.12 6.40
CA THR A 141 14.20 -0.57 5.28
C THR A 141 14.22 -2.10 5.10
N ASP A 142 15.31 -2.77 5.46
CA ASP A 142 15.45 -4.23 5.36
C ASP A 142 14.60 -4.94 6.41
N ALA A 143 14.33 -4.32 7.56
CA ALA A 143 13.38 -4.83 8.56
C ALA A 143 11.95 -4.99 8.00
N VAL A 144 11.62 -4.31 6.90
CA VAL A 144 10.32 -4.43 6.23
C VAL A 144 10.21 -5.74 5.43
N LYS A 145 11.32 -6.40 5.06
CA LYS A 145 11.29 -7.60 4.21
C LYS A 145 10.43 -8.72 4.80
N GLU A 146 10.55 -8.94 6.11
CA GLU A 146 9.76 -9.95 6.82
C GLU A 146 8.27 -9.60 6.77
N GLN A 147 7.91 -8.32 6.97
CA GLN A 147 6.53 -7.85 6.86
C GLN A 147 5.98 -7.99 5.42
N VAL A 148 6.80 -7.76 4.39
CA VAL A 148 6.39 -8.01 3.00
C VAL A 148 6.10 -9.49 2.79
N ALA A 149 6.98 -10.38 3.27
CA ALA A 149 6.81 -11.82 3.12
C ALA A 149 5.58 -12.33 3.88
N GLU A 150 5.36 -11.87 5.11
CA GLU A 150 4.16 -12.19 5.90
C GLU A 150 2.89 -11.68 5.19
N TRP A 151 2.90 -10.42 4.73
CA TRP A 151 1.78 -9.84 3.99
C TRP A 151 1.50 -10.56 2.67
N GLN A 152 2.53 -11.02 1.95
CA GLN A 152 2.37 -11.80 0.71
C GLN A 152 1.78 -13.19 0.96
N ASN A 153 2.01 -13.79 2.14
CA ASN A 153 1.52 -15.13 2.47
C ASN A 153 0.27 -15.14 3.37
N ARG A 154 -0.25 -13.96 3.74
CA ARG A 154 -1.45 -13.85 4.59
C ARG A 154 -2.65 -14.56 3.97
N GLN A 155 -3.50 -15.13 4.83
CA GLN A 155 -4.79 -15.66 4.43
C GLN A 155 -5.67 -14.55 3.83
N LEU A 156 -6.45 -14.92 2.83
CA LEU A 156 -7.38 -14.04 2.11
C LEU A 156 -8.81 -14.46 2.39
N ASP A 157 -9.73 -13.50 2.31
CA ASP A 157 -11.16 -13.79 2.35
C ASP A 157 -11.55 -14.72 1.20
N ALA A 158 -12.55 -15.56 1.44
CA ALA A 158 -13.02 -16.55 0.48
C ALA A 158 -13.58 -15.93 -0.81
N LEU A 159 -14.11 -14.71 -0.74
CA LEU A 159 -14.81 -14.06 -1.85
C LEU A 159 -14.35 -12.62 -2.06
N TYR A 160 -13.93 -12.32 -3.28
CA TYR A 160 -13.74 -10.95 -3.75
C TYR A 160 -14.66 -10.68 -4.95
N PRO A 161 -15.71 -9.85 -4.80
CA PRO A 161 -16.63 -9.55 -5.88
C PRO A 161 -15.98 -9.01 -7.16
N ILE A 162 -14.97 -8.15 -7.03
CA ILE A 162 -14.24 -7.60 -8.18
C ILE A 162 -12.75 -7.69 -7.90
N VAL A 163 -11.98 -8.27 -8.83
CA VAL A 163 -10.52 -8.26 -8.81
C VAL A 163 -10.02 -7.63 -10.10
N TYR A 164 -9.13 -6.66 -9.99
CA TYR A 164 -8.41 -6.08 -11.12
C TYR A 164 -7.03 -6.71 -11.20
N LEU A 165 -6.59 -7.09 -12.39
CA LEU A 165 -5.27 -7.67 -12.62
C LEU A 165 -4.52 -6.81 -13.64
N ASP A 166 -3.39 -6.25 -13.24
CA ASP A 166 -2.57 -5.37 -14.07
C ASP A 166 -1.10 -5.48 -13.66
N CYS A 167 -0.22 -4.89 -14.46
CA CYS A 167 1.20 -4.82 -14.15
C CYS A 167 1.82 -3.46 -14.41
N ILE A 168 2.91 -3.18 -13.69
CA ILE A 168 3.78 -2.03 -13.91
C ILE A 168 5.17 -2.52 -14.25
N VAL A 169 5.71 -2.05 -15.37
CA VAL A 169 7.08 -2.36 -15.76
C VAL A 169 8.07 -1.49 -14.97
N VAL A 170 9.07 -2.13 -14.38
CA VAL A 170 10.19 -1.52 -13.65
C VAL A 170 11.52 -2.00 -14.22
N LYS A 171 12.58 -1.21 -14.04
CA LYS A 171 13.94 -1.57 -14.47
C LYS A 171 14.73 -2.10 -13.29
N VAL A 172 15.26 -3.31 -13.41
CA VAL A 172 16.05 -3.96 -12.36
C VAL A 172 17.40 -4.39 -12.90
N ARG A 173 18.45 -4.24 -12.09
CA ARG A 173 19.79 -4.74 -12.41
C ARG A 173 19.88 -6.22 -12.00
N GLN A 174 20.24 -7.07 -12.94
CA GLN A 174 20.41 -8.51 -12.75
C GLN A 174 21.59 -9.01 -13.59
N ASN A 175 22.49 -9.79 -12.98
CA ASN A 175 23.66 -10.36 -13.66
C ASN A 175 24.49 -9.32 -14.45
N GLY A 176 24.65 -8.11 -13.92
CA GLY A 176 25.41 -7.03 -14.54
C GLY A 176 24.67 -6.26 -15.65
N SER A 177 23.49 -6.69 -16.07
CA SER A 177 22.65 -5.98 -17.06
C SER A 177 21.42 -5.34 -16.42
N VAL A 178 20.80 -4.39 -17.11
CA VAL A 178 19.51 -3.79 -16.69
C VAL A 178 18.41 -4.39 -17.55
N ILE A 179 17.47 -5.08 -16.92
CA ILE A 179 16.34 -5.70 -17.59
C ILE A 179 15.02 -5.08 -17.13
N ASN A 180 14.01 -5.17 -17.99
CA ASN A 180 12.65 -4.81 -17.62
C ASN A 180 11.99 -6.00 -16.91
N LYS A 181 11.38 -5.76 -15.76
CA LYS A 181 10.51 -6.72 -15.06
C LYS A 181 9.14 -6.11 -14.86
N ALA A 182 8.11 -6.95 -14.87
CA ALA A 182 6.74 -6.56 -14.56
C ALA A 182 6.44 -6.85 -13.09
N VAL A 183 5.94 -5.83 -12.38
CA VAL A 183 5.33 -5.95 -11.06
C VAL A 183 3.84 -6.15 -11.27
N PHE A 184 3.35 -7.34 -10.99
CA PHE A 184 1.94 -7.70 -11.12
C PHE A 184 1.21 -7.38 -9.83
N LEU A 185 0.04 -6.77 -9.96
CA LEU A 185 -0.80 -6.31 -8.86
C LEU A 185 -2.20 -6.86 -9.06
N ALA A 186 -2.80 -7.35 -7.97
CA ALA A 186 -4.16 -7.86 -7.97
C ALA A 186 -5.03 -7.10 -6.96
N PRO A 187 -5.35 -5.80 -7.14
CA PRO A 187 -6.25 -5.11 -6.23
C PRO A 187 -7.67 -5.65 -6.37
N GLY A 188 -8.32 -5.88 -5.22
CA GLY A 188 -9.66 -6.40 -5.12
C GLY A 188 -10.59 -5.43 -4.39
N ILE A 189 -11.88 -5.60 -4.64
CA ILE A 189 -12.95 -5.03 -3.83
C ILE A 189 -13.51 -6.17 -2.99
N ASN A 190 -13.48 -6.03 -1.68
CA ASN A 190 -14.03 -7.02 -0.76
C ASN A 190 -15.56 -6.94 -0.70
N THR A 191 -16.20 -7.82 0.08
CA THR A 191 -17.67 -7.87 0.19
C THR A 191 -18.27 -6.58 0.77
N GLU A 192 -17.54 -5.88 1.63
CA GLU A 192 -17.95 -4.58 2.17
C GLU A 192 -17.78 -3.41 1.18
N GLY A 193 -17.16 -3.64 0.03
CA GLY A 193 -16.92 -2.62 -1.00
C GLY A 193 -15.65 -1.82 -0.79
N ARG A 194 -14.79 -2.25 0.13
CA ARG A 194 -13.49 -1.61 0.38
C ARG A 194 -12.45 -2.17 -0.56
N LYS A 195 -11.53 -1.29 -0.97
CA LYS A 195 -10.37 -1.66 -1.78
C LYS A 195 -9.35 -2.34 -0.89
N GLU A 196 -8.81 -3.44 -1.37
CA GLU A 196 -7.69 -4.13 -0.76
C GLU A 196 -6.73 -4.62 -1.84
N LEU A 197 -5.50 -4.96 -1.46
CA LEU A 197 -4.55 -5.59 -2.37
C LEU A 197 -4.28 -7.03 -1.90
N PRO A 198 -4.93 -8.03 -2.50
CA PRO A 198 -4.65 -9.45 -2.29
C PRO A 198 -3.18 -9.86 -2.45
N GLY A 199 -2.46 -9.31 -3.42
CA GLY A 199 -1.06 -9.70 -3.65
C GLY A 199 -0.30 -8.84 -4.66
N MET A 200 1.01 -9.08 -4.68
CA MET A 200 1.96 -8.47 -5.59
C MET A 200 3.04 -9.50 -5.97
N TRP A 201 3.41 -9.55 -7.24
CA TRP A 201 4.42 -10.47 -7.77
C TRP A 201 5.38 -9.75 -8.70
N LEU A 202 6.58 -10.30 -8.89
CA LEU A 202 7.58 -9.76 -9.79
C LEU A 202 8.04 -10.87 -10.74
N ALA A 203 7.97 -10.63 -12.04
CA ALA A 203 8.52 -11.54 -13.04
C ALA A 203 9.06 -10.79 -14.27
N GLU A 204 9.93 -11.45 -15.04
CA GLU A 204 10.52 -10.89 -16.26
C GLU A 204 9.52 -10.87 -17.42
N ASN A 205 8.70 -11.92 -17.53
CA ASN A 205 7.77 -12.11 -18.64
C ASN A 205 6.32 -12.14 -18.14
N GLU A 206 5.47 -11.39 -18.81
CA GLU A 206 4.02 -11.50 -18.68
C GLU A 206 3.50 -12.60 -19.61
N GLY A 207 2.73 -13.54 -19.06
CA GLY A 207 2.14 -14.61 -19.86
C GLY A 207 1.09 -15.41 -19.09
N ALA A 208 0.22 -16.13 -19.83
CA ALA A 208 -0.89 -16.88 -19.27
C ALA A 208 -0.46 -17.91 -18.19
N LYS A 209 0.68 -18.58 -18.39
CA LYS A 209 1.24 -19.52 -17.40
C LYS A 209 1.61 -18.86 -16.07
N PHE A 210 2.16 -17.64 -16.13
CA PHE A 210 2.49 -16.89 -14.93
C PHE A 210 1.22 -16.50 -14.17
N TRP A 211 0.23 -15.98 -14.89
CA TRP A 211 -1.06 -15.62 -14.30
C TRP A 211 -1.79 -16.83 -13.70
N LEU A 212 -1.72 -18.00 -14.34
CA LEU A 212 -2.25 -19.24 -13.79
C LEU A 212 -1.63 -19.57 -12.42
N ASN A 213 -0.31 -19.43 -12.28
CA ASN A 213 0.38 -19.63 -11.01
C ASN A 213 -0.08 -18.62 -9.95
N VAL A 214 -0.17 -17.34 -10.32
CA VAL A 214 -0.66 -16.27 -9.44
C VAL A 214 -2.08 -16.57 -8.93
N LEU A 215 -2.99 -16.94 -9.83
CA LEU A 215 -4.38 -17.25 -9.48
C LEU A 215 -4.48 -18.50 -8.60
N THR A 216 -3.65 -19.51 -8.86
CA THR A 216 -3.57 -20.72 -8.04
C THR A 216 -3.03 -20.41 -6.64
N GLU A 217 -2.01 -19.56 -6.53
CA GLU A 217 -1.50 -19.10 -5.24
C GLU A 217 -2.57 -18.34 -4.43
N LEU A 218 -3.30 -17.41 -5.07
CA LEU A 218 -4.41 -16.71 -4.44
C LEU A 218 -5.46 -17.68 -3.90
N LYS A 219 -5.79 -18.73 -4.67
CA LYS A 219 -6.73 -19.77 -4.27
C LYS A 219 -6.25 -20.56 -3.05
N ASN A 220 -4.97 -20.94 -3.05
CA ASN A 220 -4.35 -21.64 -1.93
C ASN A 220 -4.27 -20.78 -0.65
N ARG A 221 -4.25 -19.45 -0.79
CA ARG A 221 -4.27 -18.50 0.32
C ARG A 221 -5.67 -18.26 0.90
N GLY A 222 -6.72 -18.81 0.29
CA GLY A 222 -8.08 -18.73 0.79
C GLY A 222 -9.09 -18.16 -0.20
N LEU A 223 -8.66 -17.47 -1.27
CA LEU A 223 -9.57 -16.88 -2.27
C LEU A 223 -10.28 -17.98 -3.06
N GLN A 224 -11.48 -18.38 -2.64
CA GLN A 224 -12.22 -19.47 -3.29
C GLN A 224 -12.98 -19.00 -4.52
N ASP A 225 -13.44 -17.73 -4.53
CA ASP A 225 -14.27 -17.24 -5.61
C ASP A 225 -14.02 -15.76 -5.97
N ILE A 226 -14.16 -15.49 -7.26
CA ILE A 226 -14.09 -14.17 -7.87
C ILE A 226 -15.33 -14.02 -8.76
N LEU A 227 -16.15 -12.99 -8.53
CA LEU A 227 -17.35 -12.80 -9.35
C LEU A 227 -16.98 -12.12 -10.68
N ILE A 228 -16.14 -11.09 -10.62
CA ILE A 228 -15.68 -10.34 -11.79
C ILE A 228 -14.17 -10.18 -11.76
N ALA A 229 -13.49 -10.64 -12.82
CA ALA A 229 -12.09 -10.34 -13.07
C ALA A 229 -11.95 -9.27 -14.16
N CYS A 230 -11.44 -8.10 -13.78
CA CYS A 230 -11.17 -6.98 -14.67
C CYS A 230 -9.71 -7.01 -15.12
N VAL A 231 -9.47 -7.30 -16.40
CA VAL A 231 -8.12 -7.54 -16.92
C VAL A 231 -7.83 -6.75 -18.19
N ASP A 232 -6.55 -6.61 -18.53
CA ASP A 232 -6.16 -6.14 -19.86
C ASP A 232 -6.34 -7.23 -20.92
N GLY A 233 -6.34 -6.86 -22.20
CA GLY A 233 -6.55 -7.72 -23.36
C GLY A 233 -5.40 -8.69 -23.67
N LEU A 234 -4.70 -9.22 -22.66
CA LEU A 234 -3.62 -10.18 -22.84
C LEU A 234 -4.16 -11.51 -23.36
N LYS A 235 -3.56 -12.01 -24.44
CA LYS A 235 -3.98 -13.27 -25.09
C LYS A 235 -3.83 -14.46 -24.12
N GLY A 236 -4.89 -15.26 -24.01
CA GLY A 236 -4.94 -16.45 -23.16
C GLY A 236 -5.08 -16.18 -21.66
N PHE A 237 -5.18 -14.91 -21.26
CA PHE A 237 -5.43 -14.56 -19.86
C PHE A 237 -6.86 -14.92 -19.41
N PRO A 238 -7.91 -14.70 -20.23
CA PRO A 238 -9.25 -15.16 -19.87
C PRO A 238 -9.34 -16.67 -19.60
N ASP A 239 -8.68 -17.46 -20.44
CA ASP A 239 -8.64 -18.93 -20.29
C ASP A 239 -7.93 -19.34 -18.99
N ALA A 240 -6.84 -18.66 -18.62
CA ALA A 240 -6.14 -18.90 -17.37
C ALA A 240 -7.03 -18.61 -16.14
N ILE A 241 -7.83 -17.53 -16.18
CA ILE A 241 -8.78 -17.19 -15.11
C ILE A 241 -9.83 -18.30 -14.96
N ASN A 242 -10.47 -18.67 -16.07
CA ASN A 242 -11.53 -19.68 -16.05
C ASN A 242 -11.03 -21.09 -15.70
N SER A 243 -9.74 -21.37 -15.87
CA SER A 243 -9.15 -22.64 -15.42
C SER A 243 -9.04 -22.77 -13.89
N VAL A 244 -8.95 -21.65 -13.15
CA VAL A 244 -8.85 -21.64 -11.68
C VAL A 244 -10.20 -21.31 -11.03
N TYR A 245 -10.91 -20.33 -11.61
CA TYR A 245 -12.18 -19.80 -11.15
C TYR A 245 -13.23 -19.89 -12.28
N LEU A 246 -13.74 -21.11 -12.49
CA LEU A 246 -14.62 -21.50 -13.60
C LEU A 246 -15.84 -20.61 -13.85
N GLN A 247 -16.39 -20.01 -12.79
CA GLN A 247 -17.62 -19.23 -12.85
C GLN A 247 -17.35 -17.72 -12.89
N THR A 248 -16.09 -17.28 -13.00
CA THR A 248 -15.74 -15.86 -13.02
C THR A 248 -16.21 -15.20 -14.29
N HIS A 249 -16.89 -14.06 -14.17
CA HIS A 249 -17.21 -13.22 -15.31
C HIS A 249 -16.00 -12.34 -15.64
N ILE A 250 -15.54 -12.39 -16.89
CA ILE A 250 -14.32 -11.69 -17.29
C ILE A 250 -14.71 -10.38 -17.96
N GLN A 251 -14.15 -9.28 -17.46
CA GLN A 251 -14.29 -7.97 -18.07
C GLN A 251 -12.93 -7.52 -18.63
N LEU A 252 -12.87 -7.26 -19.92
CA LEU A 252 -11.74 -6.54 -20.51
C LEU A 252 -11.83 -5.04 -20.19
N CYS A 253 -10.72 -4.45 -19.78
CA CYS A 253 -10.68 -3.02 -19.49
C CYS A 253 -10.96 -2.19 -20.75
N ILE A 254 -12.08 -1.46 -20.71
CA ILE A 254 -12.46 -0.54 -21.79
C ILE A 254 -11.42 0.58 -21.95
N ILE A 255 -10.89 1.10 -20.84
CA ILE A 255 -9.91 2.20 -20.88
C ILE A 255 -8.60 1.77 -21.55
N HIS A 256 -8.12 0.56 -21.29
CA HIS A 256 -6.92 0.02 -21.96
C HIS A 256 -7.19 -0.21 -23.45
N MET A 257 -8.35 -0.78 -23.80
CA MET A 257 -8.75 -0.95 -25.19
C MET A 257 -8.80 0.39 -25.93
N VAL A 258 -9.49 1.38 -25.36
CA VAL A 258 -9.61 2.74 -25.91
C VAL A 258 -8.24 3.38 -26.05
N ARG A 259 -7.42 3.41 -24.99
CA ARG A 259 -6.05 3.98 -25.03
C ARG A 259 -5.18 3.32 -26.09
N ASN A 260 -5.26 2.00 -26.25
CA ASN A 260 -4.44 1.27 -27.22
C ASN A 260 -4.83 1.63 -28.66
N ARG A 261 -6.13 1.79 -28.94
CA ARG A 261 -6.64 2.14 -30.28
C ARG A 261 -6.43 3.62 -30.61
N LEU A 262 -6.62 4.51 -29.64
CA LEU A 262 -6.46 5.96 -29.83
C LEU A 262 -5.01 6.38 -30.17
N LYS A 263 -4.00 5.53 -29.94
CA LYS A 263 -2.60 5.79 -30.37
C LYS A 263 -2.46 6.02 -31.88
N TYR A 264 -3.37 5.47 -32.67
CA TYR A 264 -3.35 5.54 -34.13
C TYR A 264 -4.32 6.59 -34.69
N VAL A 265 -5.04 7.30 -33.82
CA VAL A 265 -6.01 8.33 -34.20
C VAL A 265 -5.29 9.67 -34.28
N ALA A 266 -5.54 10.42 -35.35
CA ALA A 266 -4.97 11.75 -35.51
C ALA A 266 -5.51 12.71 -34.43
N TRP A 267 -4.67 13.62 -33.95
CA TRP A 267 -5.03 14.57 -32.89
C TRP A 267 -6.32 15.37 -33.20
N LYS A 268 -6.51 15.76 -34.47
CA LYS A 268 -7.70 16.48 -34.95
C LYS A 268 -9.00 15.70 -34.71
N ASP A 269 -8.96 14.38 -34.90
CA ASP A 269 -10.13 13.51 -34.85
C ASP A 269 -10.30 12.89 -33.45
N TYR A 270 -9.28 12.97 -32.58
CA TYR A 270 -9.21 12.36 -31.25
C TYR A 270 -10.44 12.62 -30.38
N LYS A 271 -10.87 13.89 -30.28
CA LYS A 271 -12.01 14.28 -29.43
C LYS A 271 -13.33 13.68 -29.93
N ALA A 272 -13.54 13.69 -31.25
CA ALA A 272 -14.75 13.16 -31.87
C ALA A 272 -14.80 11.64 -31.76
N VAL A 273 -13.72 10.94 -32.10
CA VAL A 273 -13.60 9.48 -31.97
C VAL A 273 -13.81 9.02 -30.52
N THR A 274 -13.21 9.71 -29.55
CA THR A 274 -13.42 9.39 -28.13
C THR A 274 -14.86 9.63 -27.69
N GLY A 275 -15.51 10.67 -28.22
CA GLY A 275 -16.92 10.94 -28.00
C GLY A 275 -17.82 9.82 -28.52
N GLY A 276 -17.57 9.35 -29.75
CA GLY A 276 -18.27 8.20 -30.34
C GLY A 276 -18.07 6.91 -29.56
N LEU A 277 -16.84 6.57 -29.15
CA LEU A 277 -16.61 5.40 -28.30
C LEU A 277 -17.31 5.48 -26.94
N LYS A 278 -17.46 6.70 -26.40
CA LYS A 278 -18.17 6.92 -25.14
C LYS A 278 -19.66 6.60 -25.23
N THR A 279 -20.31 6.84 -26.38
CA THR A 279 -21.72 6.47 -26.56
C THR A 279 -21.91 4.95 -26.54
N VAL A 280 -20.93 4.19 -27.03
CA VAL A 280 -20.94 2.71 -27.02
C VAL A 280 -20.94 2.17 -25.59
N TYR A 281 -19.91 2.47 -24.79
CA TYR A 281 -19.80 1.88 -23.44
C TYR A 281 -20.68 2.54 -22.37
N GLN A 282 -21.25 3.71 -22.64
CA GLN A 282 -22.24 4.35 -21.76
C GLN A 282 -23.68 4.04 -22.14
N ALA A 283 -23.90 3.18 -23.15
CA ALA A 283 -25.23 2.76 -23.53
C ALA A 283 -25.98 2.11 -22.34
N PRO A 284 -27.33 2.17 -22.31
CA PRO A 284 -28.12 1.56 -21.26
C PRO A 284 -28.11 0.02 -21.33
N THR A 285 -28.03 -0.55 -22.53
CA THR A 285 -28.08 -1.99 -22.79
C THR A 285 -27.04 -2.41 -23.81
N GLU A 286 -26.70 -3.69 -23.84
CA GLU A 286 -25.79 -4.25 -24.84
C GLU A 286 -26.33 -4.07 -26.28
N ALA A 287 -27.64 -4.22 -26.49
CA ALA A 287 -28.27 -3.99 -27.80
C ALA A 287 -28.08 -2.54 -28.27
N ALA A 288 -28.28 -1.56 -27.37
CA ALA A 288 -28.03 -0.15 -27.67
C ALA A 288 -26.53 0.13 -27.92
N ALA A 289 -25.64 -0.54 -27.19
CA ALA A 289 -24.20 -0.44 -27.42
C ALA A 289 -23.79 -0.94 -28.80
N ARG A 290 -24.39 -2.05 -29.26
CA ARG A 290 -24.16 -2.60 -30.59
C ARG A 290 -24.62 -1.63 -31.69
N MET A 291 -25.81 -1.05 -31.55
CA MET A 291 -26.30 -0.03 -32.49
C MET A 291 -25.38 1.20 -32.51
N ALA A 292 -24.92 1.67 -31.34
CA ALA A 292 -23.99 2.78 -31.25
C ALA A 292 -22.62 2.44 -31.89
N LEU A 293 -22.16 1.19 -31.77
CA LEU A 293 -20.92 0.73 -32.40
C LEU A 293 -21.06 0.64 -33.92
N ASP A 294 -22.23 0.23 -34.43
CA ASP A 294 -22.50 0.19 -35.86
C ASP A 294 -22.54 1.61 -36.45
N ALA A 295 -23.21 2.55 -35.79
CA ALA A 295 -23.17 3.97 -36.18
C ALA A 295 -21.75 4.57 -36.11
N PHE A 296 -20.97 4.20 -35.09
CA PHE A 296 -19.57 4.60 -35.00
C PHE A 296 -18.74 4.04 -36.16
N ALA A 297 -18.98 2.79 -36.54
CA ALA A 297 -18.30 2.15 -37.66
C ALA A 297 -18.62 2.86 -38.99
N GLU A 298 -19.88 3.23 -39.23
CA GLU A 298 -20.29 3.99 -40.42
C GLU A 298 -19.55 5.33 -40.55
N GLU A 299 -19.32 6.03 -39.44
CA GLU A 299 -18.64 7.33 -39.45
C GLU A 299 -17.12 7.21 -39.58
N TRP A 300 -16.50 6.21 -38.94
CA TRP A 300 -15.05 6.18 -38.72
C TRP A 300 -14.30 5.04 -39.39
N ASP A 301 -14.95 3.97 -39.86
CA ASP A 301 -14.23 2.81 -40.39
C ASP A 301 -13.47 3.09 -41.69
N ASP A 302 -13.86 4.10 -42.47
CA ASP A 302 -13.11 4.52 -43.67
C ASP A 302 -11.69 5.00 -43.31
N LYS A 303 -11.52 5.61 -42.14
CA LYS A 303 -10.22 6.12 -41.66
C LYS A 303 -9.57 5.21 -40.61
N TYR A 304 -10.37 4.65 -39.71
CA TYR A 304 -9.93 3.94 -38.51
C TYR A 304 -10.62 2.57 -38.35
N PRO A 305 -10.57 1.68 -39.37
CA PRO A 305 -11.35 0.43 -39.41
C PRO A 305 -10.99 -0.57 -38.30
N GLN A 306 -9.82 -0.40 -37.67
CA GLN A 306 -9.34 -1.31 -36.63
C GLN A 306 -10.03 -1.09 -35.28
N ILE A 307 -10.68 0.06 -35.08
CA ILE A 307 -11.34 0.38 -33.80
C ILE A 307 -12.59 -0.48 -33.63
N SER A 308 -13.53 -0.41 -34.57
CA SER A 308 -14.79 -1.18 -34.53
C SER A 308 -14.53 -2.69 -34.58
N LYS A 309 -13.61 -3.13 -35.46
CA LYS A 309 -13.20 -4.55 -35.61
C LYS A 309 -12.70 -5.12 -34.30
N SER A 310 -11.83 -4.38 -33.61
CA SER A 310 -11.32 -4.78 -32.32
C SER A 310 -12.42 -4.84 -31.26
N TRP A 311 -13.34 -3.88 -31.25
CA TRP A 311 -14.44 -3.89 -30.28
C TRP A 311 -15.35 -5.10 -30.49
N ARG A 312 -15.67 -5.42 -31.75
CA ARG A 312 -16.47 -6.60 -32.12
C ARG A 312 -15.74 -7.91 -31.76
N ALA A 313 -14.45 -8.02 -32.07
CA ALA A 313 -13.66 -9.22 -31.78
C ALA A 313 -13.56 -9.54 -30.29
N HIS A 314 -13.60 -8.52 -29.43
CA HIS A 314 -13.52 -8.65 -27.97
C HIS A 314 -14.86 -8.42 -27.27
N GLY A 315 -15.97 -8.38 -28.03
CA GLY A 315 -17.28 -7.96 -27.55
C GLY A 315 -17.78 -8.75 -26.35
N GLU A 316 -17.61 -10.08 -26.37
CA GLU A 316 -18.01 -10.99 -25.28
C GLU A 316 -17.48 -10.52 -23.92
N ASN A 317 -16.17 -10.27 -23.80
CA ASN A 317 -15.56 -9.84 -22.55
C ASN A 317 -15.58 -8.31 -22.34
N LEU A 318 -15.83 -7.51 -23.39
CA LEU A 318 -15.98 -6.05 -23.25
C LEU A 318 -17.38 -5.67 -22.76
N ASN A 319 -18.38 -6.48 -23.05
CA ASN A 319 -19.79 -6.21 -22.75
C ASN A 319 -20.27 -6.83 -21.42
N THR A 320 -19.42 -7.60 -20.73
CA THR A 320 -19.75 -8.26 -19.45
C THR A 320 -20.40 -7.32 -18.43
N PHE A 321 -19.96 -6.06 -18.35
CA PHE A 321 -20.53 -5.06 -17.45
C PHE A 321 -22.02 -4.75 -17.72
N PHE A 322 -22.57 -5.00 -18.92
CA PHE A 322 -23.98 -4.76 -19.22
C PHE A 322 -24.92 -5.68 -18.44
N GLY A 323 -24.46 -6.88 -18.08
CA GLY A 323 -25.17 -7.81 -17.19
C GLY A 323 -25.34 -7.30 -15.76
N TYR A 324 -24.70 -6.17 -15.44
CA TYR A 324 -24.70 -5.58 -14.10
C TYR A 324 -25.44 -4.22 -14.05
N PRO A 325 -25.95 -3.86 -12.85
CA PRO A 325 -26.54 -2.56 -12.57
C PRO A 325 -25.69 -1.37 -12.99
N SER A 326 -26.34 -0.33 -13.56
CA SER A 326 -25.71 0.94 -13.95
C SER A 326 -24.78 1.51 -12.89
N ASP A 327 -25.15 1.38 -11.62
CA ASP A 327 -24.49 1.99 -10.47
C ASP A 327 -23.07 1.43 -10.26
N ILE A 328 -22.82 0.18 -10.66
CA ILE A 328 -21.51 -0.47 -10.55
C ILE A 328 -20.76 -0.65 -11.85
N ARG A 329 -21.41 -0.45 -13.01
CA ARG A 329 -20.75 -0.57 -14.31
C ARG A 329 -19.43 0.19 -14.34
N LYS A 330 -19.42 1.42 -13.81
CA LYS A 330 -18.21 2.24 -13.76
C LYS A 330 -17.08 1.58 -12.96
N ALA A 331 -17.36 0.87 -11.88
CA ALA A 331 -16.34 0.12 -11.16
C ALA A 331 -15.80 -1.06 -11.99
N ILE A 332 -16.64 -1.69 -12.80
CA ILE A 332 -16.28 -2.87 -13.62
C ILE A 332 -15.47 -2.47 -14.86
N TYR A 333 -15.96 -1.51 -15.65
CA TYR A 333 -15.35 -1.18 -16.95
C TYR A 333 -14.24 -0.13 -16.87
N THR A 334 -14.10 0.60 -15.75
CA THR A 334 -13.01 1.57 -15.57
C THR A 334 -11.89 0.99 -14.73
N THR A 335 -10.65 1.33 -15.08
CA THR A 335 -9.47 1.00 -14.28
C THR A 335 -9.17 2.04 -13.21
N ASN A 336 -10.10 2.92 -12.83
CA ASN A 336 -9.81 3.98 -11.86
C ASN A 336 -9.25 3.45 -10.53
N ALA A 337 -9.73 2.29 -10.07
CA ALA A 337 -9.22 1.65 -8.86
C ALA A 337 -7.73 1.31 -8.99
N ILE A 338 -7.35 0.59 -10.04
CA ILE A 338 -5.96 0.16 -10.26
C ILE A 338 -5.06 1.29 -10.77
N GLU A 339 -5.55 2.20 -11.62
CA GLU A 339 -4.82 3.37 -12.10
C GLU A 339 -4.46 4.32 -10.96
N SER A 340 -5.36 4.50 -9.98
CA SER A 340 -5.06 5.32 -8.80
C SER A 340 -3.91 4.73 -7.98
N LEU A 341 -3.86 3.41 -7.84
CA LEU A 341 -2.75 2.71 -7.17
C LEU A 341 -1.48 2.78 -8.03
N ASN A 342 -1.60 2.50 -9.33
CA ASN A 342 -0.49 2.55 -10.27
C ASN A 342 0.17 3.93 -10.33
N SER A 343 -0.62 5.00 -10.25
CA SER A 343 -0.10 6.38 -10.18
C SER A 343 0.75 6.59 -8.93
N VAL A 344 0.25 6.17 -7.76
CA VAL A 344 1.00 6.29 -6.49
C VAL A 344 2.30 5.50 -6.55
N ILE A 345 2.25 4.26 -7.06
CA ILE A 345 3.45 3.43 -7.23
C ILE A 345 4.42 4.09 -8.20
N ARG A 346 3.95 4.56 -9.37
CA ARG A 346 4.77 5.25 -10.36
C ARG A 346 5.45 6.48 -9.78
N ASP A 347 4.74 7.28 -8.98
CA ASP A 347 5.29 8.46 -8.33
C ASP A 347 6.37 8.09 -7.30
N ALA A 348 6.16 7.04 -6.50
CA ALA A 348 7.14 6.55 -5.54
C ALA A 348 8.42 6.07 -6.23
N ILE A 349 8.30 5.26 -7.30
CA ILE A 349 9.46 4.69 -7.99
C ILE A 349 10.13 5.66 -8.98
N LYS A 350 9.49 6.79 -9.32
CA LYS A 350 9.94 7.71 -10.38
C LYS A 350 11.38 8.19 -10.18
N LYS A 351 11.76 8.47 -8.93
CA LYS A 351 13.11 8.94 -8.59
C LYS A 351 14.16 7.84 -8.74
N ARG A 352 13.75 6.56 -8.70
CA ARG A 352 14.62 5.40 -8.76
C ARG A 352 14.53 4.74 -10.14
N LYS A 353 15.29 5.32 -11.08
CA LYS A 353 15.30 4.90 -12.49
C LYS A 353 15.65 3.42 -12.70
N VAL A 354 16.49 2.85 -11.84
CA VAL A 354 16.93 1.44 -11.89
C VAL A 354 17.07 0.91 -10.47
N PHE A 355 16.45 -0.24 -10.20
CA PHE A 355 16.55 -0.93 -8.92
C PHE A 355 17.76 -1.86 -8.89
N PRO A 356 18.47 -1.95 -7.75
CA PRO A 356 19.64 -2.82 -7.62
C PRO A 356 19.28 -4.30 -7.51
N THR A 357 18.12 -4.63 -6.94
CA THR A 357 17.65 -6.01 -6.70
C THR A 357 16.12 -6.09 -6.75
N ASP A 358 15.60 -7.30 -6.94
CA ASP A 358 14.17 -7.60 -6.87
C ASP A 358 13.57 -7.27 -5.49
N ASP A 359 14.30 -7.53 -4.41
CA ASP A 359 13.90 -7.17 -3.05
C ASP A 359 13.70 -5.66 -2.89
N ALA A 360 14.55 -4.84 -3.52
CA ALA A 360 14.41 -3.40 -3.44
C ALA A 360 13.11 -2.92 -4.10
N VAL A 361 12.72 -3.54 -5.23
CA VAL A 361 11.43 -3.29 -5.88
C VAL A 361 10.29 -3.67 -4.93
N LYS A 362 10.30 -4.90 -4.40
CA LYS A 362 9.24 -5.41 -3.53
C LYS A 362 9.02 -4.52 -2.31
N LYS A 363 10.11 -4.12 -1.63
CA LYS A 363 10.05 -3.22 -0.47
C LYS A 363 9.38 -1.89 -0.80
N GLU A 364 9.81 -1.26 -1.88
CA GLU A 364 9.37 0.09 -2.23
C GLU A 364 7.92 0.11 -2.72
N VAL A 365 7.56 -0.84 -3.58
CA VAL A 365 6.19 -0.96 -4.06
C VAL A 365 5.26 -1.32 -2.90
N TRP A 366 5.65 -2.24 -2.01
CA TRP A 366 4.86 -2.57 -0.82
C TRP A 366 4.67 -1.36 0.10
N LEU A 367 5.72 -0.58 0.38
CA LEU A 367 5.61 0.63 1.18
C LEU A 367 4.68 1.67 0.53
N ALA A 368 4.76 1.85 -0.79
CA ALA A 368 3.84 2.73 -1.53
C ALA A 368 2.39 2.23 -1.45
N ILE A 369 2.16 0.91 -1.53
CA ILE A 369 0.84 0.29 -1.33
C ILE A 369 0.32 0.56 0.07
N GLN A 370 1.13 0.37 1.11
CA GLN A 370 0.71 0.63 2.50
C GLN A 370 0.35 2.12 2.71
N ALA A 371 1.12 3.03 2.13
CA ALA A 371 0.80 4.45 2.16
C ALA A 371 -0.51 4.78 1.40
N ALA A 372 -0.78 4.10 0.29
CA ALA A 372 -2.01 4.25 -0.47
C ALA A 372 -3.24 3.67 0.27
N SER A 373 -3.09 2.51 0.90
CA SER A 373 -4.17 1.79 1.58
C SER A 373 -4.73 2.55 2.77
N GLN A 374 -3.92 3.39 3.45
CA GLN A 374 -4.38 4.27 4.53
C GLN A 374 -5.50 5.24 4.10
N LYS A 375 -5.63 5.51 2.78
CA LYS A 375 -6.67 6.36 2.20
C LYS A 375 -7.92 5.56 1.77
N TRP A 376 -7.86 4.23 1.74
CA TRP A 376 -8.97 3.35 1.33
C TRP A 376 -9.97 3.13 2.48
N ARG A 377 -10.52 4.22 3.02
CA ARG A 377 -11.41 4.17 4.19
C ARG A 377 -12.88 4.02 3.84
N MET A 378 -13.27 4.50 2.66
CA MET A 378 -14.66 4.53 2.23
C MET A 378 -14.94 3.40 1.24
N PRO A 379 -16.06 2.67 1.40
CA PRO A 379 -16.49 1.70 0.41
C PRO A 379 -16.88 2.41 -0.88
N LEU A 380 -16.94 1.65 -1.98
CA LEU A 380 -17.48 2.15 -3.24
C LEU A 380 -18.90 2.70 -3.04
N ARG A 381 -19.20 3.80 -3.74
CA ARG A 381 -20.51 4.42 -3.70
C ARG A 381 -21.57 3.42 -4.17
N ASP A 382 -22.71 3.39 -3.50
CA ASP A 382 -23.86 2.54 -3.81
C ASP A 382 -23.57 1.01 -3.76
N TRP A 383 -22.45 0.62 -3.14
CA TRP A 383 -21.98 -0.78 -3.12
C TRP A 383 -22.96 -1.74 -2.45
N ARG A 384 -23.60 -1.36 -1.35
CA ARG A 384 -24.57 -2.23 -0.67
C ARG A 384 -25.73 -2.63 -1.58
N MET A 385 -26.28 -1.67 -2.33
CA MET A 385 -27.36 -1.93 -3.27
C MET A 385 -26.89 -2.83 -4.43
N ALA A 386 -25.64 -2.63 -4.87
CA ALA A 386 -25.05 -3.49 -5.87
C ALA A 386 -24.81 -4.92 -5.39
N MET A 387 -24.37 -5.09 -4.14
CA MET A 387 -24.15 -6.38 -3.52
C MET A 387 -25.44 -7.20 -3.41
N SER A 388 -26.54 -6.57 -3.01
CA SER A 388 -27.85 -7.23 -3.04
C SER A 388 -28.22 -7.73 -4.45
N ARG A 389 -27.85 -6.99 -5.49
CA ARG A 389 -28.09 -7.41 -6.88
C ARG A 389 -27.09 -8.48 -7.35
N PHE A 390 -25.86 -8.50 -6.85
CA PHE A 390 -24.93 -9.61 -7.07
C PHE A 390 -25.48 -10.92 -6.48
N ILE A 391 -26.00 -10.88 -5.25
CA ILE A 391 -26.63 -12.03 -4.59
C ILE A 391 -27.83 -12.52 -5.40
N ILE A 392 -28.72 -11.62 -5.82
CA ILE A 392 -29.90 -11.99 -6.64
C ILE A 392 -29.49 -12.54 -8.01
N GLY A 393 -28.52 -11.93 -8.68
CA GLY A 393 -28.13 -12.27 -10.05
C GLY A 393 -27.20 -13.48 -10.18
N LEU A 394 -26.46 -13.82 -9.12
CA LEU A 394 -25.49 -14.92 -9.09
C LEU A 394 -25.93 -16.07 -8.17
N GLY A 395 -27.14 -15.99 -7.60
CA GLY A 395 -27.74 -17.01 -6.74
C GLY A 395 -26.94 -17.23 -5.45
N ASP A 396 -26.77 -18.49 -5.06
CA ASP A 396 -26.11 -18.89 -3.80
C ASP A 396 -24.58 -18.71 -3.83
N ARG A 397 -23.98 -18.26 -4.94
CA ARG A 397 -22.51 -18.13 -5.02
C ARG A 397 -21.92 -17.21 -3.96
N PRO A 398 -22.47 -16.01 -3.69
CA PRO A 398 -21.96 -15.19 -2.62
C PRO A 398 -22.27 -15.78 -1.24
N ASP A 399 -23.43 -16.45 -1.09
CA ASP A 399 -23.92 -17.00 0.19
C ASP A 399 -23.19 -18.28 0.63
N GLY A 400 -22.61 -19.03 -0.30
CA GLY A 400 -21.86 -20.27 -0.03
C GLY A 400 -20.48 -20.07 0.61
N HIS A 401 -20.06 -18.82 0.83
CA HIS A 401 -18.75 -18.47 1.42
C HIS A 401 -18.86 -17.69 2.74
N TYR A 402 -20.07 -17.44 3.25
CA TYR A 402 -20.31 -16.78 4.55
C TYR A 402 -20.41 -17.77 5.72
#